data_AF-A0A497F937-F1
#
_entry.id   AF-A0A497F937-F1
#
_cell.length_a   1.000
_cell.length_b   1.000
_cell.length_c   1.000
_cell.angle_alpha   90.00
_cell.angle_beta   90.00
_cell.angle_gamma   90.00
#
_symmetry.space_group_name_H-M   'P 1'
#
loop_
_entity.id
_entity.type
_entity.pdbx_description
1 polymer ?
#
loop_
_entity_poly.entity_id
_entity_poly.type
_entity_poly.pdbx_seq_one_letter_code
_entity_poly.pdbx_strand_id
1 'polypeptide(L)'
;MRGVVFRVRRVTEHFVRDLDRILLRRRSAVVVSRGWKCLQYRLGFFLGDGDRARSTRYTVCYGVSRLDSKLAVLRSYPWVYIVAEMKSCWSVTYCCRCKFVDDVGREYEVEEVTLYRKLKRKLLKSGELGDGELRALKSLVYTAEDFAAFLAGIVDSDGCIDDYGIQICIKRDTVEGRIVKAVFDLHGIPYTIISRYHYFHLSKSRKLLDDVLPYALKFVESPEKKAKIQLLVDASKVTSPRKAFTIRDLLQSIRLVYYPKQHMCYLVFHAKINSPKFCLLTTLLRQYGIEFIVNAERKILIPFKQEPENLTKLLKLYKRYNLMIPEPLKEALKIVQERKL
;
A
#
# COMPACT_ATOMS: atom_id res chain seq x y z
N MET A 1 39.14 -13.99 -16.99
CA MET A 1 38.99 -12.63 -16.41
C MET A 1 38.81 -12.76 -14.90
N ARG A 2 39.66 -12.08 -14.09
CA ARG A 2 39.52 -12.06 -12.62
C ARG A 2 38.50 -10.98 -12.23
N GLY A 3 37.27 -11.37 -11.91
CA GLY A 3 36.27 -10.47 -11.34
C GLY A 3 36.63 -10.06 -9.91
N VAL A 4 36.15 -8.90 -9.46
CA VAL A 4 36.35 -8.45 -8.06
C VAL A 4 35.27 -9.03 -7.17
N VAL A 5 35.63 -9.57 -6.00
CA VAL A 5 34.67 -10.09 -5.03
C VAL A 5 34.50 -9.10 -3.88
N PHE A 6 33.27 -8.67 -3.63
CA PHE A 6 32.88 -7.85 -2.49
C PHE A 6 32.11 -8.69 -1.50
N ARG A 7 32.63 -8.83 -0.27
CA ARG A 7 31.88 -9.40 0.85
C ARG A 7 31.35 -8.26 1.70
N VAL A 8 30.05 -8.03 1.65
CA VAL A 8 29.40 -6.86 2.26
C VAL A 8 28.41 -7.33 3.31
N ARG A 9 28.57 -6.87 4.55
CA ARG A 9 27.60 -7.16 5.61
C ARG A 9 26.24 -6.53 5.34
N ARG A 10 26.24 -5.33 4.73
CA ARG A 10 25.04 -4.58 4.38
C ARG A 10 25.26 -3.84 3.06
N VAL A 11 24.32 -3.98 2.13
CA VAL A 11 24.30 -3.21 0.88
C VAL A 11 23.72 -1.84 1.17
N THR A 12 24.48 -0.77 0.94
CA THR A 12 24.08 0.63 1.14
C THR A 12 24.12 1.42 -0.17
N GLU A 13 23.46 2.57 -0.23
CA GLU A 13 23.52 3.46 -1.41
C GLU A 13 24.96 3.83 -1.80
N HIS A 14 25.79 4.14 -0.79
CA HIS A 14 27.19 4.49 -1.00
C HIS A 14 27.95 3.32 -1.65
N PHE A 15 27.76 2.10 -1.14
CA PHE A 15 28.36 0.89 -1.73
C PHE A 15 27.91 0.69 -3.18
N VAL A 16 26.63 0.89 -3.50
CA VAL A 16 26.14 0.73 -4.89
C VAL A 16 26.79 1.76 -5.82
N ARG A 17 26.93 3.02 -5.39
CA ARG A 17 27.61 4.06 -6.17
C ARG A 17 29.08 3.72 -6.43
N ASP A 18 29.77 3.17 -5.44
CA ASP A 18 31.16 2.73 -5.61
C ASP A 18 31.27 1.49 -6.49
N LEU A 19 30.34 0.55 -6.35
CA LEU A 19 30.25 -0.63 -7.20
C LEU A 19 30.08 -0.24 -8.68
N ASP A 20 29.19 0.73 -8.99
CA ASP A 20 29.01 1.25 -10.35
C ASP A 20 30.33 1.78 -10.94
N ARG A 21 31.07 2.59 -10.16
CA ARG A 21 32.38 3.12 -10.58
C ARG A 21 33.39 2.02 -10.86
N ILE A 22 33.36 0.94 -10.08
CA ILE A 22 34.25 -0.21 -10.25
C ILE A 22 33.84 -1.05 -11.47
N LEU A 23 32.54 -1.25 -11.67
CA LEU A 23 32.00 -1.98 -12.82
C LEU A 23 32.31 -1.30 -14.15
N LEU A 24 32.33 0.05 -14.19
CA LEU A 24 32.80 0.80 -15.37
C LEU A 24 34.26 0.48 -15.74
N ARG A 25 35.12 0.19 -14.75
CA ARG A 25 36.55 -0.11 -14.97
C ARG A 25 36.82 -1.59 -15.24
N ARG A 26 36.11 -2.50 -14.56
CA ARG A 26 36.44 -3.93 -14.51
C ARG A 26 35.41 -4.86 -15.14
N ARG A 27 34.27 -4.33 -15.59
CA ARG A 27 33.17 -5.03 -16.28
C ARG A 27 32.49 -6.20 -15.53
N SER A 28 33.07 -6.70 -14.43
CA SER A 28 32.50 -7.80 -13.66
C SER A 28 32.83 -7.70 -12.17
N ALA A 29 31.88 -8.10 -11.34
CA ALA A 29 32.02 -8.20 -9.89
C ALA A 29 31.15 -9.32 -9.32
N VAL A 30 31.52 -9.84 -8.16
CA VAL A 30 30.69 -10.71 -7.34
C VAL A 30 30.38 -9.98 -6.05
N VAL A 31 29.10 -9.78 -5.75
CA VAL A 31 28.66 -9.19 -4.49
C VAL A 31 28.08 -10.30 -3.63
N VAL A 32 28.65 -10.49 -2.45
CA VAL A 32 28.20 -11.45 -1.45
C VAL A 32 27.62 -10.67 -0.29
N SER A 33 26.33 -10.86 -0.03
CA SER A 33 25.55 -10.18 1.00
C SER A 33 24.74 -11.18 1.83
N ARG A 34 24.21 -10.73 2.97
CA ARG A 34 23.29 -11.54 3.79
C ARG A 34 21.82 -11.40 3.36
N GLY A 35 21.54 -10.74 2.25
CA GLY A 35 20.18 -10.55 1.77
C GLY A 35 19.62 -11.82 1.12
N TRP A 36 18.48 -12.32 1.59
CA TRP A 36 17.70 -13.34 0.88
C TRP A 36 16.23 -12.99 0.97
N LYS A 37 15.63 -12.62 -0.17
CA LYS A 37 14.18 -12.39 -0.24
C LYS A 37 13.46 -13.64 -0.70
N CYS A 38 12.20 -13.78 -0.29
CA CYS A 38 11.35 -14.89 -0.70
C CYS A 38 11.07 -14.85 -2.22
N LEU A 39 10.67 -15.99 -2.78
CA LEU A 39 10.37 -16.12 -4.21
C LEU A 39 9.30 -15.13 -4.69
N GLN A 40 8.28 -14.88 -3.87
CA GLN A 40 7.18 -13.97 -4.17
C GLN A 40 7.68 -12.56 -4.47
N TYR A 41 8.53 -12.03 -3.59
CA TYR A 41 9.17 -10.73 -3.78
C TYR A 41 10.02 -10.70 -5.05
N ARG A 42 10.88 -11.71 -5.25
CA ARG A 42 11.77 -11.77 -6.41
C ARG A 42 11.00 -11.87 -7.73
N LEU A 43 9.92 -12.64 -7.77
CA LEU A 43 9.04 -12.70 -8.95
C LEU A 43 8.41 -11.34 -9.23
N GLY A 44 7.85 -10.68 -8.22
CA GLY A 44 7.29 -9.33 -8.37
C GLY A 44 8.32 -8.34 -8.92
N PHE A 45 9.53 -8.37 -8.36
CA PHE A 45 10.63 -7.51 -8.80
C PHE A 45 11.08 -7.82 -10.25
N PHE A 46 11.20 -9.10 -10.61
CA PHE A 46 11.56 -9.54 -11.95
C PHE A 46 10.51 -9.15 -12.99
N LEU A 47 9.22 -9.21 -12.63
CA LEU A 47 8.11 -8.75 -13.48
C LEU A 47 8.09 -7.23 -13.68
N GLY A 48 8.71 -6.43 -12.82
CA GLY A 48 8.87 -5.00 -13.05
C GLY A 48 10.11 -4.66 -13.87
N ASP A 49 11.31 -5.03 -13.39
CA ASP A 49 12.59 -4.52 -13.91
C ASP A 49 13.50 -5.55 -14.60
N GLY A 50 13.05 -6.80 -14.74
CA GLY A 50 13.80 -7.83 -15.45
C GLY A 50 13.90 -7.53 -16.95
N ASP A 51 15.08 -7.66 -17.54
CA ASP A 51 15.27 -7.82 -19.00
C ASP A 51 14.88 -9.26 -19.36
N ARG A 52 13.56 -9.47 -19.39
CA ARG A 52 12.86 -10.75 -19.58
C ARG A 52 13.13 -11.36 -20.96
N ALA A 53 13.51 -10.55 -21.95
CA ALA A 53 13.85 -11.01 -23.29
C ALA A 53 15.21 -11.72 -23.32
N ARG A 54 16.19 -11.21 -22.56
CA ARG A 54 17.55 -11.77 -22.48
C ARG A 54 17.73 -12.82 -21.39
N SER A 55 16.85 -12.83 -20.38
CA SER A 55 16.96 -13.72 -19.23
C SER A 55 16.76 -15.20 -19.60
N THR A 56 17.71 -16.05 -19.21
CA THR A 56 17.75 -17.50 -19.45
C THR A 56 17.59 -18.28 -18.14
N ARG A 57 17.61 -19.63 -18.19
CA ARG A 57 17.69 -20.45 -16.96
C ARG A 57 18.97 -20.22 -16.15
N TYR A 58 20.01 -19.64 -16.76
CA TYR A 58 21.34 -19.49 -16.16
C TYR A 58 21.70 -18.04 -15.83
N THR A 59 20.99 -17.07 -16.41
CA THR A 59 21.25 -15.64 -16.22
C THR A 59 19.94 -14.84 -16.14
N VAL A 60 19.80 -14.01 -15.11
CA VAL A 60 18.78 -12.96 -15.02
C VAL A 60 19.46 -11.65 -15.39
N CYS A 61 18.96 -11.00 -16.44
CA CYS A 61 19.40 -9.66 -16.76
C CYS A 61 18.42 -8.68 -16.11
N TYR A 62 18.93 -7.75 -15.32
CA TYR A 62 18.14 -6.67 -14.72
C TYR A 62 18.46 -5.36 -15.43
N GLY A 63 17.44 -4.70 -15.97
CA GLY A 63 17.54 -3.41 -16.66
C GLY A 63 17.68 -2.22 -15.72
N VAL A 64 18.39 -2.38 -14.60
CA VAL A 64 18.32 -1.46 -13.46
C VAL A 64 19.24 -0.26 -13.63
N SER A 65 18.65 0.89 -13.96
CA SER A 65 19.35 2.18 -14.05
C SER A 65 19.23 3.00 -12.76
N ARG A 66 18.12 2.87 -12.04
CA ARG A 66 17.82 3.62 -10.81
C ARG A 66 18.55 3.02 -9.61
N LEU A 67 19.05 3.89 -8.73
CA LEU A 67 19.77 3.50 -7.52
C LEU A 67 18.94 2.55 -6.63
N ASP A 68 17.66 2.85 -6.47
CA ASP A 68 16.71 2.05 -5.69
C ASP A 68 16.52 0.64 -6.24
N SER A 69 16.35 0.50 -7.55
CA SER A 69 16.23 -0.81 -8.19
C SER A 69 17.54 -1.61 -8.07
N LYS A 70 18.70 -0.95 -8.16
CA LYS A 70 20.01 -1.59 -7.93
C LYS A 70 20.13 -2.10 -6.50
N LEU A 71 19.72 -1.31 -5.51
CA LEU A 71 19.67 -1.74 -4.11
C LEU A 71 18.77 -2.96 -3.92
N ALA A 72 17.57 -2.93 -4.49
CA ALA A 72 16.62 -4.02 -4.40
C ALA A 72 17.19 -5.32 -5.00
N VAL A 73 17.79 -5.28 -6.21
CA VAL A 73 18.47 -6.45 -6.80
C VAL A 73 19.55 -6.99 -5.87
N LEU A 74 20.46 -6.12 -5.41
CA LEU A 74 21.62 -6.53 -4.61
C LEU A 74 21.25 -7.07 -3.22
N ARG A 75 20.09 -6.68 -2.68
CA ARG A 75 19.55 -7.17 -1.40
C ARG A 75 18.62 -8.37 -1.54
N SER A 76 18.19 -8.70 -2.76
CA SER A 76 17.27 -9.80 -3.02
C SER A 76 17.94 -11.17 -3.01
N TYR A 77 19.22 -11.21 -3.34
CA TYR A 77 20.00 -12.44 -3.46
C TYR A 77 21.26 -12.39 -2.58
N PRO A 78 21.64 -13.53 -1.98
CA PRO A 78 22.81 -13.59 -1.10
C PRO A 78 24.13 -13.46 -1.88
N TRP A 79 24.12 -13.93 -3.13
CA TRP A 79 25.27 -13.93 -4.02
C TRP A 79 24.78 -13.31 -5.33
N VAL A 80 25.41 -12.25 -5.80
CA VAL A 80 25.07 -11.62 -7.08
C VAL A 80 26.33 -11.54 -7.91
N TYR A 81 26.44 -12.43 -8.89
CA TYR A 81 27.48 -12.32 -9.91
C TYR A 81 27.03 -11.33 -10.98
N ILE A 82 27.65 -10.16 -11.03
CA ILE A 82 27.27 -9.06 -11.90
C ILE A 82 28.26 -8.97 -13.05
N VAL A 83 27.75 -9.10 -14.27
CA VAL A 83 28.45 -8.66 -15.47
C VAL A 83 27.81 -7.35 -15.91
N ALA A 84 28.63 -6.31 -16.00
CA ALA A 84 28.22 -5.02 -16.52
C ALA A 84 28.29 -5.02 -18.04
N GLU A 85 27.13 -4.85 -18.69
CA GLU A 85 27.08 -4.45 -20.09
C GLU A 85 26.99 -2.92 -20.14
N MET A 86 28.00 -2.27 -20.74
CA MET A 86 27.93 -0.84 -21.02
C MET A 86 26.96 -0.62 -22.20
N LYS A 87 25.84 0.07 -21.95
CA LYS A 87 24.93 0.50 -23.03
C LYS A 87 25.32 1.88 -23.57
N SER A 88 25.92 2.73 -22.75
CA SER A 88 26.49 4.04 -23.08
C SER A 88 27.59 4.43 -22.07
N CYS A 89 28.27 5.57 -22.23
CA CYS A 89 29.32 6.04 -21.32
C CYS A 89 28.89 6.24 -19.86
N TRP A 90 27.59 6.21 -19.56
CA TRP A 90 27.04 6.47 -18.22
C TRP A 90 26.03 5.42 -17.72
N SER A 91 25.75 4.37 -18.50
CA SER A 91 24.73 3.37 -18.16
C SER A 91 25.30 1.95 -18.08
N VAL A 92 25.06 1.30 -16.94
CA VAL A 92 25.49 -0.07 -16.63
C VAL A 92 24.24 -0.94 -16.52
N THR A 93 24.16 -1.99 -17.35
CA THR A 93 23.15 -3.06 -17.20
C THR A 93 23.73 -4.19 -16.35
N TYR A 94 22.96 -4.66 -15.37
CA TYR A 94 23.38 -5.71 -14.44
C TYR A 94 22.92 -7.07 -14.97
N CYS A 95 23.84 -7.89 -15.45
CA CYS A 95 23.58 -9.27 -15.80
C CYS A 95 23.97 -10.16 -14.63
N CYS A 96 22.99 -10.74 -13.96
CA CYS A 96 23.13 -11.56 -12.77
C CYS A 96 23.10 -13.06 -13.14
N ARG A 97 23.98 -13.90 -12.57
CA ARG A 97 23.82 -15.36 -12.71
C ARG A 97 22.60 -15.86 -11.94
N CYS A 98 21.88 -16.83 -12.50
CA CYS A 98 20.73 -17.53 -11.91
C CYS A 98 21.09 -18.73 -11.04
N LYS A 99 22.38 -19.05 -10.94
CA LYS A 99 22.87 -20.15 -10.13
C LYS A 99 23.82 -19.60 -9.09
N PHE A 100 23.51 -19.89 -7.83
CA PHE A 100 24.35 -19.53 -6.69
C PHE A 100 24.93 -20.80 -6.11
N VAL A 101 26.20 -20.74 -5.71
CA VAL A 101 26.83 -21.80 -4.92
C VAL A 101 26.97 -21.22 -3.51
N ASP A 102 26.37 -21.85 -2.51
CA ASP A 102 26.57 -21.43 -1.12
C ASP A 102 27.97 -21.80 -0.60
N ASP A 103 28.22 -21.40 0.63
CA ASP A 103 29.47 -21.56 1.36
C ASP A 103 29.89 -23.04 1.52
N VAL A 104 28.94 -23.98 1.36
CA VAL A 104 29.15 -25.42 1.46
C VAL A 104 29.04 -26.13 0.10
N GLY A 105 28.98 -25.39 -1.01
CA GLY A 105 29.02 -25.95 -2.36
C GLY A 105 27.67 -26.31 -2.97
N ARG A 106 26.52 -26.00 -2.33
CA ARG A 106 25.20 -26.32 -2.89
C ARG A 106 24.78 -25.31 -3.94
N GLU A 107 24.29 -25.81 -5.08
CA GLU A 107 23.69 -24.99 -6.12
C GLU A 107 22.23 -24.62 -5.81
N TYR A 108 21.89 -23.35 -5.94
CA TYR A 108 20.52 -22.82 -5.87
C TYR A 108 20.15 -22.21 -7.23
N GLU A 109 19.00 -22.62 -7.77
CA GLU A 109 18.46 -22.03 -9.01
C GLU A 109 17.48 -20.89 -8.72
N VAL A 110 17.48 -19.90 -9.61
CA VAL A 110 16.55 -18.77 -9.56
C VAL A 110 15.19 -19.17 -10.14
N GLU A 111 14.27 -19.51 -9.24
CA GLU A 111 12.95 -20.08 -9.58
C GLU A 111 12.01 -19.11 -10.31
N GLU A 112 12.09 -17.80 -10.09
CA GLU A 112 11.14 -16.86 -10.71
C GLU A 112 11.27 -16.77 -12.23
N VAL A 113 12.46 -16.98 -12.79
CA VAL A 113 12.65 -16.98 -14.26
C VAL A 113 12.03 -18.23 -14.88
N THR A 114 12.21 -19.39 -14.23
CA THR A 114 11.59 -20.64 -14.68
C THR A 114 10.07 -20.52 -14.63
N LEU A 115 9.53 -19.96 -13.55
CA LEU A 115 8.09 -19.73 -13.40
C LEU A 115 7.56 -18.75 -14.44
N TYR A 116 8.18 -17.58 -14.61
CA TYR A 116 7.79 -16.59 -15.63
C TYR A 116 7.78 -17.21 -17.04
N ARG A 117 8.80 -17.98 -17.41
CA ARG A 117 8.85 -18.61 -18.75
C ARG A 117 7.73 -19.62 -18.96
N LYS A 118 7.35 -20.39 -17.92
CA LYS A 118 6.20 -21.30 -17.98
C LYS A 118 4.91 -20.51 -18.24
N LEU A 119 4.67 -19.44 -17.48
CA LEU A 119 3.50 -18.57 -17.62
C LEU A 119 3.47 -17.86 -18.99
N LYS A 120 4.60 -17.30 -19.43
CA LYS A 120 4.75 -16.64 -20.73
C LYS A 120 4.41 -17.56 -21.89
N ARG A 121 4.95 -18.77 -21.91
CA ARG A 121 4.67 -19.75 -22.98
C ARG A 121 3.19 -20.07 -23.09
N LYS A 122 2.49 -20.11 -21.95
CA LYS A 122 1.06 -20.37 -21.91
C LYS A 122 0.28 -19.17 -22.43
N LEU A 123 0.53 -17.99 -21.86
CA LEU A 123 -0.10 -16.74 -22.31
C LEU A 123 0.09 -16.44 -23.80
N LEU A 124 1.27 -16.74 -24.37
CA LEU A 124 1.52 -16.56 -25.80
C LEU A 124 0.79 -17.57 -26.69
N LYS A 125 0.44 -18.76 -26.16
CA LYS A 125 -0.28 -19.80 -26.90
C LYS A 125 -1.80 -19.62 -26.83
N SER A 126 -2.34 -19.33 -25.65
CA SER A 126 -3.78 -19.30 -25.39
C SER A 126 -4.35 -17.90 -25.20
N GLY A 127 -3.52 -16.87 -25.07
CA GLY A 127 -3.97 -15.51 -24.69
C GLY A 127 -4.32 -15.37 -23.19
N GLU A 128 -4.69 -16.47 -22.54
CA GLU A 128 -5.14 -16.51 -21.14
C GLU A 128 -4.38 -17.56 -20.32
N LEU A 129 -4.40 -17.41 -18.99
CA LEU A 129 -3.90 -18.43 -18.08
C LEU A 129 -4.98 -19.48 -17.85
N GLY A 130 -4.65 -20.76 -18.04
CA GLY A 130 -5.56 -21.85 -17.71
C GLY A 130 -5.61 -22.12 -16.20
N ASP A 131 -6.53 -23.00 -15.79
CA ASP A 131 -6.74 -23.36 -14.39
C ASP A 131 -5.50 -23.94 -13.70
N GLY A 132 -4.63 -24.62 -14.44
CA GLY A 132 -3.36 -25.14 -13.92
C GLY A 132 -2.41 -24.01 -13.53
N GLU A 133 -2.23 -23.03 -14.40
CA GLU A 133 -1.37 -21.88 -14.15
C GLU A 133 -1.93 -20.93 -13.08
N LEU A 134 -3.26 -20.73 -13.06
CA LEU A 134 -3.93 -19.97 -12.01
C LEU A 134 -3.78 -20.64 -10.64
N ARG A 135 -3.88 -21.97 -10.56
CA ARG A 135 -3.60 -22.72 -9.32
C ARG A 135 -2.16 -22.56 -8.88
N ALA A 136 -1.19 -22.62 -9.80
CA ALA A 136 0.22 -22.41 -9.47
C ALA A 136 0.49 -20.98 -8.95
N LEU A 137 -0.11 -19.97 -9.57
CA LEU A 137 -0.05 -18.59 -9.06
C LEU A 137 -0.69 -18.48 -7.69
N LYS A 138 -1.90 -19.04 -7.50
CA LYS A 138 -2.60 -19.04 -6.21
C LYS A 138 -1.80 -19.73 -5.11
N SER A 139 -1.08 -20.81 -5.41
CA SER A 139 -0.21 -21.46 -4.42
C SER A 139 1.02 -20.63 -4.07
N LEU A 140 1.52 -19.83 -5.01
CA LEU A 140 2.67 -18.95 -4.77
C LEU A 140 2.29 -17.74 -3.91
N VAL A 141 1.13 -17.15 -4.18
CA VAL A 141 0.56 -16.03 -3.45
C VAL A 141 -0.66 -16.48 -2.64
N TYR A 142 -0.48 -17.46 -1.76
CA TYR A 142 -1.62 -18.04 -1.05
C TYR A 142 -2.11 -17.12 0.08
N THR A 143 -1.16 -16.54 0.83
CA THR A 143 -1.46 -15.68 1.98
C THR A 143 -1.41 -14.19 1.64
N ALA A 144 -1.97 -13.36 2.52
CA ALA A 144 -1.84 -11.90 2.41
C ALA A 144 -0.37 -11.45 2.50
N GLU A 145 0.47 -12.16 3.26
CA GLU A 145 1.89 -11.88 3.38
C GLU A 145 2.65 -12.22 2.10
N ASP A 146 2.34 -13.36 1.46
CA ASP A 146 2.91 -13.75 0.17
C ASP A 146 2.58 -12.72 -0.92
N PHE A 147 1.31 -12.29 -0.96
CA PHE A 147 0.87 -11.24 -1.86
C PHE A 147 1.57 -9.91 -1.57
N ALA A 148 1.71 -9.54 -0.30
CA ALA A 148 2.38 -8.30 0.09
C ALA A 148 3.88 -8.33 -0.28
N ALA A 149 4.54 -9.47 -0.16
CA ALA A 149 5.91 -9.66 -0.64
C ALA A 149 5.99 -9.50 -2.16
N PHE A 150 5.08 -10.13 -2.91
CA PHE A 150 4.98 -9.97 -4.37
C PHE A 150 4.76 -8.51 -4.77
N LEU A 151 3.80 -7.83 -4.14
CA LEU A 151 3.52 -6.41 -4.40
C LEU A 151 4.73 -5.53 -4.06
N ALA A 152 5.42 -5.79 -2.95
CA ALA A 152 6.63 -5.05 -2.57
C ALA A 152 7.73 -5.16 -3.64
N GLY A 153 7.92 -6.35 -4.23
CA GLY A 153 8.87 -6.54 -5.33
C GLY A 153 8.51 -5.73 -6.57
N ILE A 154 7.23 -5.72 -6.96
CA ILE A 154 6.76 -4.88 -8.07
C ILE A 154 6.94 -3.40 -7.74
N VAL A 155 6.59 -2.99 -6.51
CA VAL A 155 6.73 -1.60 -6.09
C VAL A 155 8.18 -1.17 -6.16
N ASP A 156 9.12 -1.95 -5.64
CA ASP A 156 10.56 -1.61 -5.65
C ASP A 156 11.14 -1.50 -7.05
N SER A 157 10.66 -2.30 -8.00
CA SER A 157 11.07 -2.23 -9.40
C SER A 157 10.41 -1.05 -10.13
N ASP A 158 9.11 -1.14 -10.39
CA ASP A 158 8.41 -0.27 -11.35
C ASP A 158 7.16 0.40 -10.75
N GLY A 159 7.07 0.45 -9.42
CA GLY A 159 6.03 1.18 -8.70
C GLY A 159 6.34 2.68 -8.53
N CYS A 160 5.30 3.50 -8.69
CA CYS A 160 5.24 4.88 -8.26
C CYS A 160 4.17 5.00 -7.17
N ILE A 161 4.46 5.74 -6.10
CA ILE A 161 3.53 5.93 -4.98
C ILE A 161 3.24 7.42 -4.83
N ASP A 162 1.97 7.76 -4.76
CA ASP A 162 1.47 9.13 -4.65
C ASP A 162 0.31 9.24 -3.63
N ASP A 163 -0.32 10.41 -3.60
CA ASP A 163 -1.43 10.72 -2.70
C ASP A 163 -2.74 9.99 -3.06
N TYR A 164 -2.82 9.30 -4.18
CA TYR A 164 -4.01 8.61 -4.65
C TYR A 164 -3.89 7.08 -4.57
N GLY A 165 -2.65 6.56 -4.50
CA GLY A 165 -2.40 5.16 -4.25
C GLY A 165 -1.03 4.69 -4.76
N ILE A 166 -1.04 3.53 -5.40
CA ILE A 166 0.16 2.92 -5.99
C ILE A 166 -0.10 2.73 -7.47
N GLN A 167 0.70 3.39 -8.30
CA GLN A 167 0.75 3.14 -9.73
C GLN A 167 1.83 2.10 -10.03
N ILE A 168 1.47 1.07 -10.79
CA ILE A 168 2.38 0.03 -11.26
C ILE A 168 2.58 0.26 -12.75
N CYS A 169 3.79 0.65 -13.15
CA CYS A 169 4.12 1.06 -14.52
C CYS A 169 4.31 -0.11 -15.51
N ILE A 170 3.68 -1.25 -15.21
CA ILE A 170 3.62 -2.42 -16.10
C ILE A 170 2.35 -2.29 -16.94
N LYS A 171 2.50 -2.29 -18.27
CA LYS A 171 1.36 -2.25 -19.20
C LYS A 171 0.48 -3.49 -19.05
N ARG A 172 -0.82 -3.30 -18.86
CA ARG A 172 -1.82 -4.37 -18.71
C ARG A 172 -1.75 -5.43 -19.81
N ASP A 173 -1.56 -5.01 -21.04
CA ASP A 173 -1.73 -5.88 -22.21
C ASP A 173 -0.50 -6.75 -22.51
N THR A 174 0.62 -6.52 -21.80
CA THR A 174 1.81 -7.38 -21.91
C THR A 174 1.63 -8.67 -21.13
N VAL A 175 2.50 -9.65 -21.38
CA VAL A 175 2.53 -10.93 -20.64
C VAL A 175 2.64 -10.67 -19.13
N GLU A 176 3.48 -9.71 -18.74
CA GLU A 176 3.70 -9.33 -17.35
C GLU A 176 2.48 -8.68 -16.74
N GLY A 177 1.85 -7.75 -17.47
CA GLY A 177 0.59 -7.14 -17.06
C GLY A 177 -0.50 -8.19 -16.84
N ARG A 178 -0.60 -9.22 -17.70
CA ARG A 178 -1.56 -10.32 -17.53
C ARG A 178 -1.29 -11.17 -16.29
N ILE A 179 -0.02 -11.44 -15.97
CA ILE A 179 0.37 -12.14 -14.74
C ILE A 179 0.03 -11.30 -13.51
N VAL A 180 0.42 -10.02 -13.51
CA VAL A 180 0.14 -9.07 -12.41
C VAL A 180 -1.36 -8.93 -12.19
N LYS A 181 -2.13 -8.77 -13.27
CA LYS A 181 -3.59 -8.75 -13.25
C LYS A 181 -4.15 -10.00 -12.58
N ALA A 182 -3.73 -11.19 -13.01
CA ALA A 182 -4.21 -12.45 -12.44
C ALA A 182 -3.92 -12.54 -10.93
N VAL A 183 -2.74 -12.08 -10.48
CA VAL A 183 -2.41 -12.04 -9.06
C VAL A 183 -3.31 -11.04 -8.30
N PHE A 184 -3.56 -9.85 -8.84
CA PHE A 184 -4.49 -8.89 -8.22
C PHE A 184 -5.92 -9.41 -8.15
N ASP A 185 -6.39 -10.08 -9.19
CA ASP A 185 -7.72 -10.69 -9.25
C ASP A 185 -7.87 -11.82 -8.23
N LEU A 186 -6.87 -12.71 -8.10
CA LEU A 186 -6.85 -13.80 -7.12
C LEU A 186 -6.98 -13.29 -5.68
N HIS A 187 -6.39 -12.14 -5.39
CA HIS A 187 -6.51 -11.49 -4.08
C HIS A 187 -7.65 -10.50 -4.01
N GLY A 188 -8.46 -10.32 -5.05
CA GLY A 188 -9.57 -9.35 -5.10
C GLY A 188 -9.13 -7.93 -4.70
N ILE A 189 -7.97 -7.49 -5.21
CA ILE A 189 -7.47 -6.13 -4.99
C ILE A 189 -8.06 -5.22 -6.05
N PRO A 190 -8.81 -4.17 -5.65
CA PRO A 190 -9.38 -3.24 -6.61
C PRO A 190 -8.26 -2.41 -7.26
N TYR A 191 -8.23 -2.41 -8.58
CA TYR A 191 -7.35 -1.55 -9.37
C TYR A 191 -8.14 -0.91 -10.51
N THR A 192 -7.70 0.27 -10.94
CA THR A 192 -8.15 0.92 -12.17
C THR A 192 -7.04 0.90 -13.20
N ILE A 193 -7.40 1.13 -14.47
CA ILE A 193 -6.43 1.25 -15.56
C ILE A 193 -6.33 2.71 -15.95
N ILE A 194 -5.11 3.27 -15.91
CA ILE A 194 -4.85 4.64 -16.37
C ILE A 194 -4.86 4.62 -17.90
N SER A 195 -5.90 5.19 -18.51
CA SER A 195 -6.23 5.08 -19.94
C SER A 195 -5.08 5.44 -20.88
N ARG A 196 -4.29 6.48 -20.57
CA ARG A 196 -3.19 6.95 -21.43
C ARG A 196 -2.03 5.95 -21.53
N TYR A 197 -1.79 5.16 -20.50
CA TYR A 197 -0.58 4.31 -20.40
C TYR A 197 -0.89 2.82 -20.22
N HIS A 198 -2.16 2.46 -20.00
CA HIS A 198 -2.60 1.10 -19.70
C HIS A 198 -1.92 0.52 -18.44
N TYR A 199 -1.54 1.38 -17.49
CA TYR A 199 -0.92 1.00 -16.22
C TYR A 199 -1.95 0.71 -15.15
N PHE A 200 -1.60 -0.13 -14.19
CA PHE A 200 -2.44 -0.42 -13.04
C PHE A 200 -2.32 0.70 -12.01
N HIS A 201 -3.45 1.14 -11.47
CA HIS A 201 -3.51 2.04 -10.34
C HIS A 201 -4.30 1.37 -9.21
N LEU A 202 -3.61 1.05 -8.13
CA LEU A 202 -4.20 0.48 -6.93
C LEU A 202 -4.67 1.63 -6.04
N SER A 203 -5.96 1.93 -6.11
CA SER A 203 -6.60 2.97 -5.31
C SER A 203 -6.56 2.64 -3.82
N LYS A 204 -6.59 3.67 -2.97
CA LYS A 204 -6.68 3.61 -1.50
C LYS A 204 -7.95 2.91 -0.98
N SER A 205 -8.03 1.60 -1.17
CA SER A 205 -9.06 0.74 -0.59
C SER A 205 -8.66 0.28 0.81
N ARG A 206 -9.64 -0.03 1.68
CA ARG A 206 -9.35 -0.61 3.01
C ARG A 206 -8.50 -1.86 2.90
N LYS A 207 -8.84 -2.75 1.96
CA LYS A 207 -8.08 -3.97 1.71
C LYS A 207 -6.61 -3.71 1.39
N LEU A 208 -6.32 -2.73 0.53
CA LEU A 208 -4.94 -2.35 0.23
C LEU A 208 -4.24 -1.74 1.47
N LEU A 209 -4.89 -0.79 2.13
CA LEU A 209 -4.30 0.02 3.19
C LEU A 209 -4.11 -0.75 4.51
N ASP A 210 -5.07 -1.59 4.87
CA ASP A 210 -5.15 -2.24 6.18
C ASP A 210 -4.62 -3.68 6.11
N ASP A 211 -4.85 -4.41 5.01
CA ASP A 211 -4.52 -5.84 4.92
C ASP A 211 -3.24 -6.13 4.14
N VAL A 212 -2.79 -5.23 3.26
CA VAL A 212 -1.66 -5.50 2.34
C VAL A 212 -0.46 -4.62 2.66
N LEU A 213 -0.62 -3.31 2.67
CA LEU A 213 0.50 -2.39 2.82
C LEU A 213 1.28 -2.53 4.14
N PRO A 214 0.66 -2.84 5.30
CA PRO A 214 1.40 -3.07 6.53
C PRO A 214 2.36 -4.26 6.44
N TYR A 215 2.01 -5.31 5.69
CA TYR A 215 2.91 -6.42 5.41
C TYR A 215 3.95 -6.02 4.37
N ALA A 216 3.55 -5.29 3.31
CA ALA A 216 4.45 -4.89 2.24
C ALA A 216 5.63 -4.07 2.76
N LEU A 217 5.41 -3.21 3.78
CA LEU A 217 6.47 -2.42 4.46
C LEU A 217 7.64 -3.26 4.99
N LYS A 218 7.39 -4.52 5.38
CA LYS A 218 8.44 -5.44 5.83
C LYS A 218 9.36 -5.86 4.68
N PHE A 219 8.82 -5.89 3.45
CA PHE A 219 9.51 -6.42 2.28
C PHE A 219 10.15 -5.34 1.42
N VAL A 220 9.56 -4.14 1.33
CA VAL A 220 10.09 -3.01 0.51
C VAL A 220 11.51 -2.63 0.94
N GLU A 221 12.39 -2.56 -0.05
CA GLU A 221 13.82 -2.28 0.07
C GLU A 221 14.20 -0.84 -0.23
N SER A 222 13.49 -0.15 -1.14
CA SER A 222 13.70 1.28 -1.40
C SER A 222 13.28 2.09 -0.17
N PRO A 223 14.22 2.84 0.46
CA PRO A 223 13.87 3.69 1.61
C PRO A 223 12.83 4.75 1.25
N GLU A 224 12.90 5.32 0.04
CA GLU A 224 11.95 6.33 -0.44
C GLU A 224 10.54 5.74 -0.57
N LYS A 225 10.41 4.59 -1.25
CA LYS A 225 9.11 3.91 -1.43
C LYS A 225 8.57 3.41 -0.10
N LYS A 226 9.44 2.92 0.79
CA LYS A 226 9.07 2.51 2.15
C LYS A 226 8.51 3.66 2.96
N ALA A 227 9.14 4.84 2.92
CA ALA A 227 8.64 6.04 3.58
C ALA A 227 7.27 6.46 3.01
N LYS A 228 7.10 6.42 1.68
CA LYS A 228 5.81 6.75 1.03
C LYS A 228 4.69 5.77 1.39
N ILE A 229 4.96 4.46 1.39
CA ILE A 229 3.97 3.47 1.86
C ILE A 229 3.67 3.68 3.33
N GLN A 230 4.67 3.99 4.14
CA GLN A 230 4.47 4.26 5.57
C GLN A 230 3.51 5.44 5.76
N LEU A 231 3.67 6.53 4.99
CA LEU A 231 2.72 7.65 4.99
C LEU A 231 1.31 7.23 4.58
N LEU A 232 1.15 6.33 3.60
CA LEU A 232 -0.16 5.81 3.19
C LEU A 232 -0.82 4.97 4.29
N VAL A 233 -0.05 4.09 4.92
CA VAL A 233 -0.49 3.24 6.04
C VAL A 233 -0.79 4.08 7.27
N ASP A 234 0.04 5.07 7.56
CA ASP A 234 -0.19 5.97 8.68
C ASP A 234 -1.44 6.79 8.42
N ALA A 235 -1.63 7.33 7.21
CA ALA A 235 -2.85 8.02 6.81
C ALA A 235 -4.11 7.13 6.91
N SER A 236 -3.99 5.80 6.77
CA SER A 236 -5.12 4.86 6.93
C SER A 236 -5.39 4.49 8.39
N LYS A 237 -4.33 4.24 9.18
CA LYS A 237 -4.39 4.01 10.64
C LYS A 237 -4.85 5.24 11.39
N VAL A 238 -4.68 6.40 10.78
CA VAL A 238 -5.22 7.70 11.15
C VAL A 238 -6.75 7.71 10.89
N THR A 239 -7.46 7.00 11.78
CA THR A 239 -8.38 7.72 12.68
C THR A 239 -7.51 8.68 13.51
N SER A 240 -6.99 9.74 12.88
CA SER A 240 -5.92 10.56 13.44
C SER A 240 -6.27 11.07 14.83
N PRO A 241 -5.31 11.29 15.73
CA PRO A 241 -5.43 12.29 16.78
C PRO A 241 -5.98 13.62 16.25
N ARG A 242 -5.75 14.03 15.00
CA ARG A 242 -6.43 15.18 14.35
C ARG A 242 -7.91 14.95 14.02
N LYS A 243 -8.36 13.72 13.72
CA LYS A 243 -9.76 13.36 13.46
C LYS A 243 -10.47 13.14 14.79
N ALA A 244 -9.81 12.56 15.79
CA ALA A 244 -10.26 12.54 17.18
C ALA A 244 -10.31 13.95 17.80
N PHE A 245 -9.34 14.83 17.50
CA PHE A 245 -9.34 16.25 17.89
C PHE A 245 -10.42 17.02 17.13
N THR A 246 -10.57 16.81 15.82
CA THR A 246 -11.66 17.43 15.04
C THR A 246 -13.03 16.89 15.48
N ILE A 247 -13.17 15.60 15.79
CA ILE A 247 -14.40 15.00 16.33
C ILE A 247 -14.65 15.52 17.74
N ARG A 248 -13.61 15.66 18.56
CA ARG A 248 -13.68 16.27 19.89
C ARG A 248 -14.14 17.72 19.80
N ASP A 249 -13.51 18.54 18.97
CA ASP A 249 -13.89 19.94 18.73
C ASP A 249 -15.32 20.05 18.19
N LEU A 250 -15.70 19.15 17.27
CA LEU A 250 -17.06 19.09 16.72
C LEU A 250 -18.07 18.75 17.80
N LEU A 251 -17.85 17.67 18.55
CA LEU A 251 -18.76 17.21 19.60
C LEU A 251 -18.78 18.18 20.79
N GLN A 252 -17.68 18.85 21.11
CA GLN A 252 -17.65 19.87 22.17
C GLN A 252 -18.32 21.19 21.77
N SER A 253 -18.55 21.44 20.48
CA SER A 253 -19.26 22.63 20.00
C SER A 253 -20.79 22.59 20.12
N ILE A 254 -21.34 21.49 20.67
CA ILE A 254 -22.78 21.32 20.85
C ILE A 254 -23.36 22.42 21.74
N ARG A 255 -24.51 22.99 21.36
CA ARG A 255 -25.22 23.99 22.16
C ARG A 255 -26.65 23.54 22.43
N LEU A 256 -27.18 23.92 23.58
CA LEU A 256 -28.60 23.76 23.88
C LEU A 256 -29.32 25.02 23.40
N VAL A 257 -30.35 24.87 22.58
CA VAL A 257 -31.17 25.98 22.11
C VAL A 257 -32.63 25.71 22.41
N TYR A 258 -33.25 26.66 23.10
CA TYR A 258 -34.69 26.66 23.35
C TYR A 258 -35.40 27.55 22.34
N TYR A 259 -36.44 27.00 21.71
CA TYR A 259 -37.34 27.75 20.83
C TYR A 259 -38.65 28.00 21.58
N PRO A 260 -38.76 29.13 22.33
CA PRO A 260 -39.86 29.36 23.26
C PRO A 260 -41.24 29.37 22.59
N LYS A 261 -41.33 29.93 21.38
CA LYS A 261 -42.60 30.01 20.63
C LYS A 261 -43.16 28.65 20.19
N GLN A 262 -42.31 27.64 20.10
CA GLN A 262 -42.68 26.30 19.61
C GLN A 262 -42.58 25.23 20.71
N HIS A 263 -42.20 25.62 21.94
CA HIS A 263 -41.86 24.71 23.04
C HIS A 263 -40.85 23.60 22.66
N MET A 264 -40.05 23.81 21.62
CA MET A 264 -39.07 22.84 21.13
C MET A 264 -37.71 23.07 21.78
N CYS A 265 -37.00 21.97 22.08
CA CYS A 265 -35.62 22.00 22.55
C CYS A 265 -34.76 21.15 21.61
N TYR A 266 -33.63 21.72 21.18
CA TYR A 266 -32.67 21.02 20.32
C TYR A 266 -31.27 21.12 20.88
N LEU A 267 -30.49 20.07 20.65
CA LEU A 267 -29.04 20.16 20.67
C LEU A 267 -28.56 20.55 19.28
N VAL A 268 -27.72 21.57 19.20
CA VAL A 268 -27.37 22.23 17.94
C VAL A 268 -25.88 22.18 17.70
N PHE A 269 -25.50 21.73 16.50
CA PHE A 269 -24.15 21.87 15.96
C PHE A 269 -24.13 22.89 14.83
N HIS A 270 -23.18 23.82 14.89
CA HIS A 270 -22.95 24.79 13.83
C HIS A 270 -21.92 24.24 12.82
N ALA A 271 -22.39 23.88 11.62
CA ALA A 271 -21.51 23.36 10.57
C ALA A 271 -21.99 23.81 9.18
N LYS A 272 -21.15 24.56 8.45
CA LYS A 272 -21.47 25.02 7.09
C LYS A 272 -21.78 23.83 6.17
N ILE A 273 -22.93 23.85 5.49
CA ILE A 273 -23.32 22.84 4.49
C ILE A 273 -22.19 22.72 3.45
N ASN A 274 -21.89 21.49 3.03
CA ASN A 274 -20.76 21.13 2.14
C ASN A 274 -19.35 21.38 2.71
N SER A 275 -19.22 21.71 4.00
CA SER A 275 -17.91 21.70 4.65
C SER A 275 -17.48 20.29 5.06
N PRO A 276 -16.17 20.00 5.13
CA PRO A 276 -15.67 18.75 5.68
C PRO A 276 -16.21 18.44 7.09
N LYS A 277 -16.41 19.49 7.91
CA LYS A 277 -17.02 19.40 9.25
C LYS A 277 -18.46 18.87 9.20
N PHE A 278 -19.27 19.40 8.28
CA PHE A 278 -20.66 18.97 8.10
C PHE A 278 -20.75 17.51 7.62
N CYS A 279 -19.96 17.14 6.61
CA CYS A 279 -19.92 15.76 6.11
C CYS A 279 -19.47 14.77 7.19
N LEU A 280 -18.45 15.13 7.98
CA LEU A 280 -17.96 14.30 9.07
C LEU A 280 -19.02 14.12 10.17
N LEU A 281 -19.66 15.20 10.61
CA LEU A 281 -20.66 15.17 11.68
C LEU A 281 -21.92 14.40 11.26
N THR A 282 -22.46 14.67 10.07
CA THR A 282 -23.64 13.94 9.56
C THR A 282 -23.36 12.44 9.38
N THR A 283 -22.17 12.07 8.93
CA THR A 283 -21.76 10.66 8.83
C THR A 283 -21.70 10.00 10.21
N LEU A 284 -21.15 10.70 11.21
CA LEU A 284 -21.08 10.20 12.59
C LEU A 284 -22.47 10.03 13.21
N LEU A 285 -23.36 11.01 13.07
CA LEU A 285 -24.72 10.91 13.62
C LEU A 285 -25.50 9.76 12.98
N ARG A 286 -25.43 9.61 11.65
CA ARG A 286 -26.04 8.48 10.92
C ARG A 286 -25.49 7.13 11.36
N GLN A 287 -24.19 7.02 11.57
CA GLN A 287 -23.55 5.78 12.03
C GLN A 287 -24.09 5.31 13.39
N TYR A 288 -24.57 6.22 14.23
CA TYR A 288 -25.12 5.91 15.55
C TYR A 288 -26.66 5.92 15.58
N GLY A 289 -27.30 6.06 14.41
CA GLY A 289 -28.75 6.15 14.29
C GLY A 289 -29.35 7.31 15.08
N ILE A 290 -28.60 8.42 15.22
CA ILE A 290 -29.09 9.65 15.84
C ILE A 290 -29.86 10.42 14.79
N GLU A 291 -31.13 10.67 15.04
CA GLU A 291 -31.97 11.46 14.14
C GLU A 291 -31.63 12.95 14.27
N PHE A 292 -31.61 13.65 13.14
CA PHE A 292 -31.30 15.08 13.10
C PHE A 292 -31.97 15.77 11.92
N ILE A 293 -32.21 17.07 12.09
CA ILE A 293 -32.76 17.96 11.08
C ILE A 293 -31.66 18.93 10.63
N VAL A 294 -31.53 19.16 9.33
CA VAL A 294 -30.63 20.18 8.79
C VAL A 294 -31.46 21.40 8.44
N ASN A 295 -31.20 22.53 9.08
CA ASN A 295 -31.91 23.78 8.75
C ASN A 295 -31.20 24.57 7.64
N ALA A 296 -31.93 25.49 7.00
CA ALA A 296 -31.40 26.35 5.93
C ALA A 296 -30.22 27.24 6.39
N GLU A 297 -30.14 27.55 7.69
CA GLU A 297 -29.06 28.34 8.31
C GLU A 297 -27.80 27.54 8.62
N ARG A 298 -27.63 26.34 8.03
CA ARG A 298 -26.45 25.49 8.19
C ARG A 298 -26.24 25.00 9.63
N LYS A 299 -27.33 24.69 10.32
CA LYS A 299 -27.33 24.07 11.66
C LYS A 299 -27.83 22.64 11.56
N ILE A 300 -27.20 21.74 12.31
CA ILE A 300 -27.69 20.39 12.56
C ILE A 300 -28.40 20.43 13.90
N LEU A 301 -29.70 20.16 13.90
CA LEU A 301 -30.59 20.18 15.05
C LEU A 301 -30.90 18.74 15.44
N ILE A 302 -30.59 18.36 16.68
CA ILE A 302 -30.90 17.04 17.23
C ILE A 302 -32.07 17.22 18.20
N PRO A 303 -33.29 16.79 17.84
CA PRO A 303 -34.42 16.80 18.75
C PRO A 303 -34.18 15.79 19.88
N PHE A 304 -34.47 16.19 21.11
CA PHE A 304 -34.27 15.31 22.26
C PHE A 304 -35.48 15.22 23.20
N LYS A 305 -36.42 16.17 23.13
CA LYS A 305 -37.67 16.09 23.88
C LYS A 305 -38.66 15.11 23.25
N GLN A 306 -38.85 15.18 21.93
CA GLN A 306 -39.70 14.22 21.20
C GLN A 306 -39.02 12.86 21.05
N GLU A 307 -37.69 12.86 21.00
CA GLU A 307 -36.88 11.65 20.80
C GLU A 307 -35.80 11.52 21.88
N PRO A 308 -36.17 11.11 23.11
CA PRO A 308 -35.24 10.94 24.22
C PRO A 308 -34.09 9.98 23.91
N GLU A 309 -34.30 9.01 23.02
CA GLU A 309 -33.30 8.04 22.59
C GLU A 309 -32.05 8.69 21.98
N ASN A 310 -32.21 9.86 21.35
CA ASN A 310 -31.08 10.60 20.79
C ASN A 310 -30.07 10.98 21.88
N LEU A 311 -30.52 11.25 23.11
CA LEU A 311 -29.61 11.50 24.24
C LEU A 311 -28.81 10.25 24.62
N THR A 312 -29.45 9.07 24.66
CA THR A 312 -28.76 7.81 24.96
C THR A 312 -27.75 7.44 23.87
N LYS A 313 -28.11 7.65 22.60
CA LYS A 313 -27.22 7.41 21.45
C LYS A 313 -26.04 8.40 21.44
N LEU A 314 -26.28 9.67 21.77
CA LEU A 314 -25.22 10.66 21.98
C LEU A 314 -24.31 10.27 23.14
N LEU A 315 -24.83 9.83 24.29
CA LEU A 315 -23.98 9.38 25.40
C LEU A 315 -23.08 8.21 25.00
N LYS A 316 -23.58 7.24 24.23
CA LYS A 316 -22.77 6.15 23.65
C LYS A 316 -21.68 6.68 22.73
N LEU A 317 -21.99 7.68 21.91
CA LEU A 317 -21.03 8.37 21.03
C LEU A 317 -19.90 9.00 21.85
N TYR A 318 -20.20 9.82 22.87
CA TYR A 318 -19.17 10.46 23.70
C TYR A 318 -18.32 9.43 24.46
N LYS A 319 -18.94 8.37 25.00
CA LYS A 319 -18.23 7.30 25.69
C LYS A 319 -17.24 6.57 24.77
N ARG A 320 -17.62 6.25 23.54
CA ARG A 320 -16.72 5.56 22.59
C ARG A 320 -15.49 6.41 22.25
N TYR A 321 -15.65 7.73 22.15
CA TYR A 321 -14.56 8.64 21.87
C TYR A 321 -13.84 9.14 23.13
N ASN A 322 -14.15 8.58 24.31
CA ASN A 322 -13.58 8.97 25.61
C ASN A 322 -13.65 10.48 25.87
N LEU A 323 -14.80 11.09 25.57
CA LEU A 323 -15.03 12.53 25.70
C LEU A 323 -15.81 12.85 26.98
N MET A 324 -15.46 13.97 27.62
CA MET A 324 -16.28 14.54 28.69
C MET A 324 -17.65 14.97 28.14
N ILE A 325 -18.71 14.66 28.88
CA ILE A 325 -20.07 15.06 28.56
C ILE A 325 -20.18 16.59 28.74
N PRO A 326 -20.53 17.36 27.71
CA PRO A 326 -20.62 18.81 27.77
C PRO A 326 -21.88 19.26 28.50
N GLU A 327 -21.85 20.43 29.15
CA GLU A 327 -22.98 20.93 29.94
C GLU A 327 -24.32 21.00 29.20
N PRO A 328 -24.38 21.45 27.92
CA PRO A 328 -25.62 21.40 27.14
C PRO A 328 -26.28 20.02 27.08
N LEU A 329 -25.48 18.94 27.06
CA LEU A 329 -25.98 17.57 27.06
C LEU A 329 -26.43 17.13 28.46
N LYS A 330 -25.77 17.59 29.53
CA LYS A 330 -26.21 17.35 30.91
C LYS A 330 -27.52 18.06 31.22
N GLU A 331 -27.67 19.31 30.79
CA GLU A 331 -28.91 20.08 30.92
C GLU A 331 -30.05 19.42 30.15
N ALA A 332 -29.81 18.97 28.92
CA ALA A 332 -30.80 18.24 28.13
C ALA A 332 -31.29 16.96 28.83
N LEU A 333 -30.39 16.23 29.51
CA LEU A 333 -30.74 15.06 30.31
C LEU A 333 -31.62 15.42 31.51
N LYS A 334 -31.28 16.50 32.25
CA LYS A 334 -32.10 16.98 33.37
C LYS A 334 -33.51 17.36 32.92
N ILE A 335 -33.64 18.12 31.83
CA ILE A 335 -34.93 18.54 31.26
C ILE A 335 -35.84 17.34 30.93
N VAL A 336 -35.27 16.22 30.46
CA VAL A 336 -36.03 15.00 30.16
C VAL A 336 -36.36 14.21 31.44
N GLN A 337 -35.48 14.24 32.45
CA GLN A 337 -35.70 13.57 33.73
C GLN A 337 -36.74 14.28 34.60
N GLU A 338 -36.73 15.61 34.65
CA GLU A 338 -37.65 16.45 35.43
C GLU A 338 -39.09 16.42 34.91
N ARG A 339 -39.33 15.87 33.72
CA ARG A 339 -40.68 15.61 33.16
C ARG A 339 -41.16 14.17 33.32
N LYS A 340 -40.35 13.28 33.92
CA LYS A 340 -40.77 11.93 34.32
C LYS A 340 -41.31 11.87 35.75
N LEU A 341 -41.39 13.02 36.42
CA LEU A 341 -42.24 13.32 37.58
C LEU A 341 -43.34 14.27 37.10
#